data_AF-A0A532U9J0-F1
#
_entry.id   AF-A0A532U9J0-F1
#
_cell.length_a   1.000
_cell.length_b   1.000
_cell.length_c   1.000
_cell.angle_alpha   90.00
_cell.angle_beta   90.00
_cell.angle_gamma   90.00
#
_symmetry.space_group_name_H-M   'P 1'
#
loop_
_entity.id
_entity.type
_entity.pdbx_description
1 polymer ?
#
loop_
_entity_poly.entity_id
_entity_poly.type
_entity_poly.pdbx_seq_one_letter_code
_entity_poly.pdbx_strand_id
1 'polypeptide(L)' 'MSRPTKECRTKVQKHLKEHFPEMAGVRPRVTSTNHGGHVRHRFTFRKALRSGNGERFQQIVHLTSDEEGQVLKVAVSR' A
#
# COMPACT_ATOMS: atom_id res chain seq x y z
N MET A 1 3.05 2.96 19.33
CA MET A 1 2.49 2.49 18.05
C MET A 1 3.42 1.43 17.47
N SER A 2 2.93 0.21 17.23
CA SER A 2 3.75 -0.89 16.67
C SER A 2 4.08 -0.62 15.20
N ARG A 3 5.34 -0.83 14.82
CA ARG A 3 5.79 -0.78 13.42
C ARG A 3 5.44 -2.13 12.75
N PRO A 4 5.03 -2.16 11.48
CA PRO A 4 4.78 -3.44 10.81
C PRO A 4 6.06 -4.25 10.71
N THR A 5 5.91 -5.55 10.97
CA THR A 5 6.98 -6.55 10.83
C THR A 5 7.49 -6.63 9.40
N LYS A 6 8.68 -7.21 9.21
CA LYS A 6 9.25 -7.44 7.89
C LYS A 6 8.33 -8.33 7.04
N GLU A 7 7.73 -9.35 7.64
CA GLU A 7 6.79 -10.27 6.98
C GLU A 7 5.53 -9.56 6.51
N CYS A 8 4.93 -8.73 7.37
CA CYS A 8 3.78 -7.89 7.02
C CYS A 8 4.07 -7.04 5.77
N ARG A 9 5.24 -6.37 5.75
CA ARG A 9 5.68 -5.58 4.58
C ARG A 9 5.82 -6.43 3.33
N THR A 10 6.43 -7.61 3.43
CA THR A 10 6.62 -8.51 2.29
C THR A 10 5.27 -8.97 1.70
N LYS A 11 4.31 -9.35 2.55
CA LYS A 11 2.96 -9.74 2.09
C LYS A 11 2.26 -8.59 1.36
N VAL A 12 2.27 -7.39 1.92
CA VAL A 12 1.66 -6.21 1.29
C VAL A 12 2.35 -5.83 -0.01
N GLN A 13 3.69 -5.91 -0.07
CA GLN A 13 4.44 -5.67 -1.31
C GLN A 13 4.17 -6.73 -2.38
N LYS A 14 4.03 -8.00 -2.00
CA LYS A 14 3.62 -9.07 -2.93
C LYS A 14 2.24 -8.77 -3.51
N HIS A 15 1.26 -8.47 -2.66
CA HIS A 15 -0.09 -8.09 -3.09
C HIS A 15 -0.08 -6.87 -4.02
N LEU A 16 0.71 -5.84 -3.70
CA LEU A 16 0.86 -4.68 -4.59
C LEU A 16 1.42 -5.07 -5.96
N LYS A 17 2.45 -5.92 -6.00
CA LYS A 17 3.07 -6.34 -7.27
C LYS A 17 2.11 -7.16 -8.14
N GLU A 18 1.26 -7.98 -7.54
CA GLU A 18 0.27 -8.81 -8.24
C GLU A 18 -0.88 -7.98 -8.82
N HIS A 19 -1.38 -6.98 -8.09
CA HIS A 19 -2.55 -6.18 -8.50
C HIS A 19 -2.22 -4.84 -9.18
N PHE A 20 -1.05 -4.27 -8.87
CA PHE A 20 -0.57 -2.97 -9.36
C PHE A 20 0.90 -3.09 -9.78
N PRO A 21 1.22 -3.89 -10.82
CA PRO A 21 2.59 -4.11 -11.26
C PRO A 21 3.31 -2.80 -11.62
N GLU A 22 2.57 -1.79 -12.09
CA GLU A 22 3.09 -0.46 -12.36
C GLU A 22 3.61 0.26 -11.11
N MET A 23 3.16 -0.14 -9.91
CA MET A 23 3.62 0.38 -8.62
C MET A 23 4.79 -0.42 -8.04
N ALA A 24 5.31 -1.43 -8.76
CA ALA A 24 6.45 -2.21 -8.30
C ALA A 24 7.69 -1.33 -8.02
N GLY A 25 8.41 -1.63 -6.93
CA GLY A 25 9.59 -0.89 -6.49
C GLY A 25 9.29 0.42 -5.74
N VAL A 26 8.04 0.86 -5.66
CA VAL A 26 7.66 2.06 -4.92
C VAL A 26 7.77 1.81 -3.42
N ARG A 27 8.50 2.69 -2.71
CA ARG A 27 8.55 2.66 -1.24
C ARG A 27 7.26 3.24 -0.65
N PRO A 28 6.50 2.48 0.17
CA PRO A 28 5.31 3.00 0.79
C PRO A 28 5.63 3.94 1.95
N ARG A 29 4.80 4.96 2.13
CA ARG A 29 4.64 5.60 3.43
C ARG A 29 3.74 4.74 4.30
N VAL A 30 4.18 4.42 5.51
CA VAL A 30 3.47 3.54 6.43
C VAL A 30 2.90 4.34 7.60
N THR A 31 1.64 4.12 7.92
CA THR A 31 0.99 4.67 9.12
C THR A 31 0.34 3.53 9.88
N SER A 32 0.61 3.42 11.18
CA SER A 32 -0.04 2.42 12.05
C SER A 32 -1.12 3.10 12.87
N THR A 33 -2.31 2.52 12.94
CA THR A 33 -3.43 2.99 13.76
C THR A 33 -3.91 1.85 14.65
N ASN A 34 -4.18 2.12 15.92
CA ASN A 34 -4.87 1.18 16.81
C ASN A 34 -6.35 1.58 16.85
N HIS A 35 -7.24 0.66 16.51
CA HIS A 35 -8.67 0.88 16.56
C HIS A 35 -9.31 -0.26 17.38
N GLY A 36 -9.77 0.06 18.58
CA GLY A 36 -10.43 -0.93 19.47
C GLY A 36 -9.54 -2.11 19.87
N GLY A 37 -8.23 -1.91 20.04
CA GLY A 37 -7.27 -2.97 20.39
C GLY A 37 -6.63 -3.67 19.19
N HIS A 38 -7.14 -3.43 17.97
CA HIS A 38 -6.58 -4.01 16.75
C HIS A 38 -5.61 -3.05 16.07
N VAL A 39 -4.37 -3.51 15.84
CA VAL A 39 -3.37 -2.76 15.08
C VAL A 39 -3.65 -2.93 13.59
N ARG A 40 -3.78 -1.80 12.89
CA ARG A 40 -3.89 -1.73 11.43
C ARG A 40 -2.74 -0.93 10.86
N HIS A 41 -2.19 -1.39 9.75
CA HIS A 41 -1.12 -0.71 9.01
C HIS A 41 -1.64 -0.24 7.67
N ARG A 42 -1.57 1.07 7.43
CA ARG A 42 -1.86 1.68 6.14
C ARG A 42 -0.56 1.95 5.38
N PHE A 43 -0.41 1.29 4.25
CA PHE A 43 0.66 1.48 3.28
C PHE A 43 0.18 2.36 2.14
N THR A 44 0.86 3.48 1.92
CA THR A 44 0.54 4.45 0.89
C THR A 44 1.64 4.46 -0.16
N PHE A 45 1.34 3.95 -1.34
CA PHE A 45 2.22 3.95 -2.49
C PHE A 45 1.86 5.11 -3.41
N ARG A 46 2.84 5.86 -3.87
CA ARG A 46 2.64 7.01 -4.76
C ARG A 46 3.62 6.91 -5.92
N LYS A 47 3.12 6.98 -7.16
CA LYS A 47 3.95 6.97 -8.36
C LYS A 47 3.34 7.87 -9.43
N ALA A 48 4.19 8.65 -10.09
CA ALA A 48 3.82 9.34 -11.32
C ALA A 48 3.80 8.32 -12.47
N LEU A 49 2.66 8.20 -13.13
CA LEU A 49 2.45 7.33 -14.28
C LEU A 49 2.13 8.15 -15.51
N ARG A 50 2.24 7.53 -16.67
CA ARG A 50 1.78 8.09 -17.95
C ARG A 50 0.56 7.29 -18.39
N SER A 51 -0.48 8.01 -18.80
CA SER A 51 -1.64 7.44 -19.46
C SER A 51 -1.31 7.13 -20.93
N GLY A 52 -2.12 6.30 -21.59
CA GLY A 52 -1.91 5.89 -22.98
C GLY A 52 -1.93 7.06 -23.98
N ASN A 53 -2.51 8.20 -23.59
CA ASN A 53 -2.53 9.45 -24.35
C ASN A 53 -1.32 10.37 -24.06
N GLY A 54 -0.35 9.93 -23.25
CA GLY A 54 0.87 10.69 -22.92
C GLY A 54 0.73 11.63 -21.71
N GLU A 55 -0.47 11.79 -21.15
CA GLU A 55 -0.69 12.62 -19.96
C GLU A 55 -0.07 12.00 -18.70
N ARG A 56 0.50 12.85 -17.84
CA ARG A 56 1.08 12.42 -16.56
C ARG A 56 0.03 12.55 -15.46
N PHE A 57 -0.17 11.49 -14.70
CA PHE A 57 -1.03 11.51 -13.52
C PHE A 57 -0.34 10.84 -12.34
N GLN A 58 -0.82 11.11 -11.13
CA GLN A 58 -0.26 10.53 -9.92
C GLN A 58 -1.18 9.45 -9.38
N GLN A 59 -0.78 8.20 -9.54
CA GLN A 59 -1.51 7.10 -8.91
C GLN A 59 -1.10 6.97 -7.44
N ILE A 60 -2.10 6.95 -6.57
CA ILE A 60 -1.95 6.69 -5.14
C ILE A 60 -2.72 5.41 -4.80
N VAL A 61 -2.00 4.42 -4.25
CA VAL A 61 -2.59 3.17 -3.76
C VAL A 61 -2.46 3.12 -2.25
N HIS A 62 -3.59 3.00 -1.56
CA HIS A 62 -3.68 2.78 -0.13
C HIS A 62 -4.04 1.32 0.13
N LEU A 63 -3.11 0.57 0.74
CA LEU A 63 -3.36 -0.77 1.25
C LEU A 63 -3.46 -0.70 2.77
N THR A 64 -4.57 -1.14 3.34
CA THR A 64 -4.72 -1.32 4.78
C THR A 64 -4.60 -2.80 5.10
N SER A 65 -3.66 -3.16 5.96
CA SER A 65 -3.51 -4.52 6.48
C SER A 65 -3.74 -4.57 7.98
N ASP A 66 -3.95 -5.77 8.50
CA ASP A 66 -3.75 -6.06 9.90
C ASP A 66 -2.25 -6.18 10.25
N GLU A 67 -1.97 -6.58 11.49
CA GLU A 67 -0.63 -6.81 12.02
C GLU A 67 0.11 -7.99 11.34
N GLU A 68 -0.63 -9.00 10.89
CA GLU A 68 -0.07 -10.19 10.21
C GLU A 68 0.23 -9.94 8.72
N GLY A 69 -0.23 -8.81 8.18
CA GLY A 69 -0.05 -8.42 6.78
C GLY A 69 -1.14 -8.90 5.85
N GLN A 70 -2.28 -9.36 6.37
CA GLN A 70 -3.45 -9.64 5.56
C GLN A 70 -4.07 -8.31 5.10
N VAL A 71 -4.25 -8.15 3.79
CA VAL A 71 -4.84 -6.92 3.23
C VAL A 71 -6.34 -6.91 3.50
N LEU A 72 -6.79 -5.93 4.30
CA LEU A 72 -8.19 -5.73 4.67
C LEU A 72 -8.91 -4.80 3.70
N LYS A 73 -8.21 -3.80 3.15
CA LYS A 73 -8.79 -2.80 2.26
C LYS A 73 -7.77 -2.25 1.27
N VAL A 74 -8.21 -2.08 0.03
CA VAL A 74 -7.49 -1.39 -1.04
C VAL A 74 -8.30 -0.15 -1.44
N ALA A 75 -7.63 0.99 -1.58
CA ALA A 75 -8.22 2.19 -2.18
C ALA A 75 -7.23 2.80 -3.16
N VAL A 76 -7.71 3.19 -4.34
CA VAL A 76 -6.88 3.71 -5.43
C VAL A 76 -7.40 5.09 -5.81
N SER A 77 -6.49 6.01 -6.08
CA SER A 77 -6.77 7.35 -6.60
C SER A 77 -5.81 7.66 -7.74
N ARG A 78 -6.27 8.40 -8.76
CA ARG A 78 -5.53 8.72 -9.98
C ARG A 78 -5.62 10.21 -10.26
#